data_AF-A0A397JAT2-F1
#
_entry.id   AF-A0A397JAT2-F1
#
_cell.length_a   1.000
_cell.length_b   1.000
_cell.length_c   1.000
_cell.angle_alpha   90.00
_cell.angle_beta   90.00
_cell.angle_gamma   90.00
#
_symmetry.space_group_name_H-M   'P 1'
#
loop_
_entity.id
_entity.type
_entity.pdbx_description
1 polymer ?
#
loop_
_entity_poly.entity_id
_entity_poly.type
_entity_poly.pdbx_seq_one_letter_code
_entity_poly.pdbx_strand_id
1 'polypeptide(L)'
;MKNQILLESINEWAKLFIELFEEYSSFKLQFSKLHSWVFHIYSSIREFGAINGYTTETYESLHKDYVKKPYKLTNKKEIEKQIMKIIRRKAIIIESSSKEIPKTPIALKYSKKLYEFCIQNAEIYIQTRMNDPDLEKEMKLGFKKFLECLDAYLDFYDQKLFEHEEINIKFRIYSGVTLKYGANICANNKFHKRPIFSNIAVEMNPDEIFEYTSDNGVCFAQVLLITEIIMNYEEPMHLALVQWYDFKSSITNF
;
A
#
# COMPACT_ATOMS: atom_id res chain seq x y z
N MET A 1 38.02 3.92 34.91
CA MET A 1 37.60 2.96 35.96
C MET A 1 36.53 1.98 35.46
N LYS A 2 35.35 2.41 35.01
CA LYS A 2 34.29 1.48 34.51
C LYS A 2 34.69 0.56 33.34
N ASN A 3 35.55 1.04 32.45
CA ASN A 3 35.93 0.32 31.22
C ASN A 3 36.92 -0.84 31.45
N GLN A 4 37.74 -0.78 32.51
CA GLN A 4 38.71 -1.82 32.83
C GLN A 4 38.04 -3.00 33.55
N ILE A 5 37.07 -2.68 34.42
CA ILE A 5 36.23 -3.66 35.12
C ILE A 5 35.48 -4.56 34.13
N LEU A 6 34.98 -4.01 33.02
CA LEU A 6 34.26 -4.79 32.00
C LEU A 6 35.17 -5.83 31.32
N LEU A 7 36.38 -5.44 30.93
CA LEU A 7 37.32 -6.34 30.27
C LEU A 7 37.80 -7.44 31.21
N GLU A 8 38.09 -7.09 32.46
CA GLU A 8 38.44 -8.05 33.53
C GLU A 8 37.29 -9.04 33.77
N SER A 9 36.05 -8.55 33.86
CA SER A 9 34.86 -9.40 34.03
C SER A 9 34.63 -10.35 32.84
N ILE A 10 34.83 -9.89 31.60
CA ILE A 10 34.71 -10.74 30.40
C ILE A 10 35.76 -11.84 30.42
N ASN A 11 37.00 -11.52 30.80
CA ASN A 11 38.10 -12.49 30.86
C ASN A 11 37.89 -13.53 31.98
N GLU A 12 37.43 -13.11 33.16
CA GLU A 12 37.09 -14.02 34.25
C GLU A 12 35.93 -14.95 33.87
N TRP A 13 34.86 -14.39 33.30
CA TRP A 13 33.74 -15.18 32.82
C TRP A 13 34.17 -16.20 31.75
N ALA A 14 35.01 -15.79 30.79
CA ALA A 14 35.47 -16.67 29.73
C ALA A 14 36.35 -17.81 30.25
N LYS A 15 37.22 -17.56 31.23
CA LYS A 15 38.03 -18.60 31.89
C LYS A 15 37.14 -19.65 32.57
N LEU A 16 36.19 -19.19 33.40
CA LEU A 16 35.24 -20.07 34.07
C LEU A 16 34.38 -20.86 33.08
N PHE A 17 33.91 -20.21 32.01
CA PHE A 17 33.15 -20.88 30.95
C PHE A 17 33.96 -21.97 30.26
N ILE A 18 35.25 -21.71 29.98
CA ILE A 18 36.13 -22.71 29.37
C ILE A 18 36.36 -23.88 30.32
N GLU A 19 36.75 -23.60 31.56
CA GLU A 19 37.02 -24.63 32.58
C GLU A 19 35.81 -25.56 32.81
N LEU A 20 34.59 -25.02 32.83
CA LEU A 20 33.38 -25.81 33.08
C LEU A 20 32.94 -26.67 31.88
N PHE A 21 33.22 -26.25 30.66
CA PHE A 21 32.63 -26.86 29.46
C PHE A 21 33.65 -27.46 28.47
N GLU A 22 34.96 -27.31 28.72
CA GLU A 22 36.00 -27.81 27.81
C GLU A 22 35.90 -29.33 27.60
N GLU A 23 35.64 -30.10 28.65
CA GLU A 23 35.52 -31.56 28.59
C GLU A 23 34.34 -32.04 27.72
N TYR A 24 33.32 -31.20 27.55
CA TYR A 24 32.14 -31.50 26.73
C TYR A 24 32.26 -31.03 25.28
N SER A 25 33.38 -30.38 24.91
CA SER A 25 33.60 -29.82 23.58
C SER A 25 34.77 -30.50 22.86
N SER A 26 34.47 -31.16 21.74
CA SER A 26 35.50 -31.76 20.86
C SER A 26 36.50 -30.73 20.28
N PHE A 27 36.17 -29.45 20.32
CA PHE A 27 36.99 -28.34 19.81
C PHE A 27 37.59 -27.47 20.92
N LYS A 28 37.55 -27.92 22.19
CA LYS A 28 38.01 -27.14 23.35
C LYS A 28 37.43 -25.71 23.38
N LEU A 29 36.17 -25.57 22.96
CA LEU A 29 35.45 -24.30 22.90
C LEU A 29 36.11 -23.22 22.02
N GLN A 30 36.96 -23.59 21.05
CA GLN A 30 37.57 -22.67 20.08
C GLN A 30 36.59 -22.27 18.96
N PHE A 31 35.45 -21.69 19.32
CA PHE A 31 34.48 -21.18 18.34
C PHE A 31 34.60 -19.67 18.16
N SER A 32 34.42 -19.21 16.92
CA SER A 32 34.61 -17.81 16.53
C SER A 32 33.77 -16.82 17.36
N LYS A 33 32.59 -17.24 17.86
CA LYS A 33 31.76 -16.39 18.73
C LYS A 33 32.42 -16.12 20.09
N LEU A 34 33.07 -17.12 20.71
CA LEU A 34 33.80 -16.92 21.97
C LEU A 34 35.03 -16.03 21.75
N HIS A 35 35.75 -16.26 20.66
CA HIS A 35 36.88 -15.41 20.28
C HIS A 35 36.44 -13.94 20.09
N SER A 36 35.35 -13.71 19.35
CA SER A 36 34.77 -12.38 19.19
C SER A 36 34.32 -11.76 20.53
N TRP A 37 33.71 -12.56 21.40
CA TRP A 37 33.28 -12.14 22.74
C TRP A 37 34.44 -11.66 23.61
N VAL A 38 35.53 -12.41 23.64
CA VAL A 38 36.70 -12.12 24.50
C VAL A 38 37.53 -10.97 23.95
N PHE A 39 37.84 -10.98 22.65
CA PHE A 39 38.84 -10.08 22.09
C PHE A 39 38.28 -8.82 21.42
N HIS A 40 37.03 -8.87 20.93
CA HIS A 40 36.51 -7.82 20.05
C HIS A 40 35.33 -7.04 20.65
N ILE A 41 34.56 -7.62 21.56
CA ILE A 41 33.37 -6.96 22.12
C ILE A 41 33.70 -5.62 22.79
N TYR A 42 34.78 -5.54 23.55
CA TYR A 42 35.16 -4.27 24.19
C TYR A 42 35.49 -3.18 23.17
N SER A 43 36.33 -3.49 22.16
CA SER A 43 36.63 -2.56 21.07
C SER A 43 35.36 -2.18 20.31
N SER A 44 34.48 -3.15 20.03
CA SER A 44 33.23 -2.91 19.32
C SER A 44 32.28 -2.02 20.11
N ILE A 45 32.13 -2.21 21.42
CA ILE A 45 31.29 -1.32 22.25
C ILE A 45 31.86 0.10 22.27
N ARG A 46 33.18 0.24 22.36
CA ARG A 46 33.82 1.56 22.39
C ARG A 46 33.67 2.32 21.08
N GLU A 47 33.76 1.62 19.96
CA GLU A 47 33.69 2.22 18.62
C GLU A 47 32.25 2.43 18.14
N PHE A 48 31.37 1.46 18.41
CA PHE A 48 30.04 1.37 17.82
C PHE A 48 28.89 1.51 18.84
N GLY A 49 29.17 1.50 20.14
CA GLY A 49 28.16 1.61 21.19
C GLY A 49 27.48 0.28 21.52
N ALA A 50 26.19 0.29 21.85
CA ALA A 50 25.50 -0.90 22.31
C ALA A 50 25.39 -1.98 21.22
N ILE A 51 25.85 -3.20 21.52
CA ILE A 51 25.87 -4.34 20.59
C ILE A 51 24.47 -4.69 20.07
N ASN A 52 23.43 -4.47 20.87
CA ASN A 52 22.04 -4.74 20.50
C ASN A 52 21.62 -4.01 19.21
N GLY A 53 22.23 -2.86 18.91
CA GLY A 53 22.00 -2.13 17.66
C GLY A 53 22.52 -2.81 16.40
N TYR A 54 23.40 -3.82 16.54
CA TYR A 54 24.09 -4.51 15.44
C TYR A 54 23.65 -5.98 15.28
N THR A 55 22.61 -6.39 15.99
CA THR A 55 22.10 -7.76 15.90
C THR A 55 21.30 -7.98 14.61
N THR A 56 21.22 -9.22 14.16
CA THR A 56 20.37 -9.60 13.02
C THR A 56 18.90 -9.75 13.39
N GLU A 57 18.50 -9.48 14.64
CA GLU A 57 17.16 -9.74 15.16
C GLU A 57 16.07 -9.00 14.37
N THR A 58 16.30 -7.73 14.03
CA THR A 58 15.39 -6.94 13.19
C THR A 58 15.24 -7.54 11.80
N TYR A 59 16.37 -7.90 11.16
CA TYR A 59 16.35 -8.51 9.83
C TYR A 59 15.66 -9.87 9.83
N GLU A 60 15.92 -10.69 10.85
CA GLU A 60 15.26 -11.99 11.02
C GLU A 60 13.75 -11.85 11.24
N SER A 61 13.34 -10.84 12.00
CA SER A 61 11.92 -10.52 12.23
C SER A 61 11.25 -10.05 10.94
N LEU A 62 11.86 -9.12 10.21
CA LEU A 62 11.38 -8.68 8.89
C LEU A 62 11.30 -9.85 7.89
N HIS A 63 12.31 -10.72 7.85
CA HIS A 63 12.30 -11.89 6.98
C HIS A 63 11.19 -12.88 7.37
N LYS A 64 10.93 -13.09 8.67
CA LYS A 64 9.77 -13.88 9.12
C LYS A 64 8.45 -13.27 8.63
N ASP A 65 8.30 -11.95 8.76
CA ASP A 65 7.04 -11.25 8.51
C ASP A 65 6.72 -11.02 7.03
N TYR A 66 7.73 -10.66 6.25
CA TYR A 66 7.57 -10.28 4.84
C TYR A 66 7.96 -11.39 3.86
N VAL A 67 8.72 -12.40 4.28
CA VAL A 67 9.11 -13.51 3.39
C VAL A 67 8.47 -14.82 3.84
N LYS A 68 8.78 -15.31 5.04
CA LYS A 68 8.32 -16.65 5.47
C LYS A 68 6.81 -16.73 5.61
N LYS A 69 6.16 -15.75 6.24
CA LYS A 69 4.69 -15.73 6.42
C LYS A 69 3.98 -15.66 5.06
N PRO A 70 4.24 -14.68 4.16
CA PRO A 70 3.65 -14.66 2.83
C PRO A 70 3.95 -15.89 2.00
N TYR A 71 5.18 -16.41 2.03
CA TYR A 71 5.55 -17.64 1.32
C TYR A 71 4.66 -18.83 1.71
N LYS A 72 4.34 -19.01 2.99
CA LYS A 72 3.45 -20.10 3.45
C LYS A 72 2.03 -19.98 2.88
N LEU A 73 1.59 -18.78 2.55
CA LEU A 73 0.26 -18.51 1.99
C LEU A 73 0.20 -18.64 0.45
N THR A 74 1.33 -18.88 -0.22
CA THR A 74 1.35 -19.04 -1.68
C THR A 74 1.08 -20.47 -2.12
N ASN A 75 0.55 -20.64 -3.33
CA ASN A 75 0.39 -21.95 -3.98
C ASN A 75 1.68 -22.47 -4.65
N LYS A 76 2.82 -21.82 -4.39
CA LYS A 76 4.16 -22.10 -4.96
C LYS A 76 4.35 -21.87 -6.46
N LYS A 77 3.35 -21.38 -7.20
CA LYS A 77 3.53 -20.86 -8.57
C LYS A 77 3.83 -19.37 -8.51
N GLU A 78 4.70 -18.85 -9.38
CA GLU A 78 5.04 -17.42 -9.45
C GLU A 78 5.22 -16.76 -8.05
N ILE A 79 6.02 -17.40 -7.20
CA ILE A 79 6.09 -17.14 -5.75
C ILE A 79 6.33 -15.65 -5.44
N GLU A 80 7.24 -15.01 -6.16
CA GLU A 80 7.59 -13.61 -5.95
C GLU A 80 6.39 -12.68 -6.19
N LYS A 81 5.64 -12.89 -7.29
CA LYS A 81 4.43 -12.10 -7.59
C LYS A 81 3.38 -12.25 -6.49
N GLN A 82 3.17 -13.46 -5.99
CA GLN A 82 2.22 -13.71 -4.91
C GLN A 82 2.65 -13.11 -3.59
N ILE A 83 3.93 -13.24 -3.21
CA ILE A 83 4.47 -12.61 -2.00
C ILE A 83 4.29 -11.09 -2.08
N MET A 84 4.66 -10.47 -3.22
CA MET A 84 4.48 -9.04 -3.42
C MET A 84 3.01 -8.62 -3.32
N LYS A 85 2.08 -9.41 -3.87
CA LYS A 85 0.63 -9.17 -3.73
C LYS A 85 0.21 -9.19 -2.26
N ILE A 86 0.60 -10.22 -1.51
CA ILE A 86 0.24 -10.37 -0.08
C ILE A 86 0.81 -9.22 0.75
N ILE A 87 2.07 -8.85 0.54
CA ILE A 87 2.71 -7.74 1.27
C ILE A 87 1.96 -6.42 0.98
N ARG A 88 1.62 -6.17 -0.30
CA ARG A 88 0.85 -4.97 -0.68
C ARG A 88 -0.50 -4.93 0.05
N ARG A 89 -1.26 -6.02 0.04
CA ARG A 89 -2.54 -6.11 0.77
C ARG A 89 -2.36 -5.82 2.26
N LYS A 90 -1.37 -6.45 2.91
CA LYS A 90 -1.05 -6.19 4.33
C LYS A 90 -0.72 -4.72 4.60
N ALA A 91 0.07 -4.08 3.75
CA ALA A 91 0.40 -2.67 3.90
C ALA A 91 -0.85 -1.78 3.86
N ILE A 92 -1.79 -2.08 2.95
CA ILE A 92 -3.06 -1.34 2.83
C ILE A 92 -3.92 -1.50 4.08
N ILE A 93 -4.02 -2.71 4.62
CA ILE A 93 -4.80 -2.99 5.86
C ILE A 93 -4.19 -2.26 7.06
N ILE A 94 -2.86 -2.27 7.21
CA ILE A 94 -2.17 -1.59 8.32
C ILE A 94 -2.40 -0.07 8.23
N GLU A 95 -2.34 0.49 7.02
CA GLU A 95 -2.58 1.91 6.80
C GLU A 95 -4.04 2.31 7.08
N SER A 96 -5.01 1.44 6.77
CA SER A 96 -6.43 1.73 7.02
C SER A 96 -6.84 1.56 8.49
N SER A 97 -6.26 0.59 9.19
CA SER A 97 -6.61 0.28 10.60
C SER A 97 -5.95 1.18 11.64
N SER A 98 -4.88 1.90 11.29
CA SER A 98 -4.10 2.73 12.22
C SER A 98 -4.68 4.12 12.50
N LYS A 99 -5.79 4.50 11.87
CA LYS A 99 -6.40 5.84 12.02
C LYS A 99 -7.61 5.78 12.94
N GLU A 100 -7.61 6.61 13.99
CA GLU A 100 -8.80 6.81 14.82
C GLU A 100 -9.94 7.37 13.96
N ILE A 101 -11.05 6.65 13.91
CA ILE A 101 -12.25 7.04 13.17
C ILE A 101 -13.00 8.08 14.02
N PRO A 102 -13.22 9.31 13.52
CA PRO A 102 -14.03 10.30 14.21
C PRO A 102 -15.43 9.76 14.47
N LYS A 103 -15.97 10.01 15.67
CA LYS A 103 -17.32 9.55 16.06
C LYS A 103 -18.46 10.23 15.29
N THR A 104 -18.20 11.41 14.72
CA THR A 104 -19.20 12.21 14.00
C THR A 104 -18.86 12.23 12.50
N PRO A 105 -19.83 11.94 11.61
CA PRO A 105 -19.60 12.04 10.18
C PRO A 105 -19.39 13.51 9.76
N ILE A 106 -18.38 13.71 8.93
CA ILE A 106 -18.01 14.97 8.30
C ILE A 106 -18.59 14.98 6.87
N ALA A 107 -18.87 16.16 6.30
CA ALA A 107 -19.20 16.26 4.89
C ALA A 107 -18.02 15.84 3.99
N LEU A 108 -18.30 15.34 2.80
CA LEU A 108 -17.26 15.11 1.79
C LEU A 108 -16.58 16.44 1.46
N LYS A 109 -15.25 16.47 1.58
CA LYS A 109 -14.46 17.67 1.28
C LYS A 109 -13.47 17.39 0.18
N TYR A 110 -13.73 17.95 -0.99
CA TYR A 110 -12.81 17.88 -2.11
C TYR A 110 -11.60 18.79 -1.90
N SER A 111 -10.45 18.32 -2.39
CA SER A 111 -9.20 19.08 -2.41
C SER A 111 -9.14 19.97 -3.66
N LYS A 112 -7.99 20.07 -4.31
CA LYS A 112 -7.82 20.88 -5.52
C LYS A 112 -8.58 20.25 -6.70
N LYS A 113 -9.44 21.02 -7.35
CA LYS A 113 -10.00 20.65 -8.66
C LYS A 113 -8.88 20.67 -9.70
N LEU A 114 -8.65 19.55 -10.37
CA LEU A 114 -7.63 19.38 -11.39
C LEU A 114 -8.17 19.68 -12.78
N TYR A 115 -9.34 19.13 -13.11
CA TYR A 115 -9.94 19.23 -14.43
C TYR A 115 -11.45 19.46 -14.33
N GLU A 116 -11.98 20.10 -15.36
CA GLU A 116 -13.41 20.34 -15.53
C GLU A 116 -13.73 20.35 -17.03
N PHE A 117 -14.70 19.56 -17.46
CA PHE A 117 -15.14 19.44 -18.84
C PHE A 117 -16.58 18.92 -18.94
N CYS A 118 -17.24 19.17 -20.08
CA CYS A 118 -18.59 18.67 -20.36
C CYS A 118 -18.54 17.42 -21.24
N ILE A 119 -19.61 16.61 -21.20
CA ILE A 119 -19.72 15.36 -21.96
C ILE A 119 -19.51 15.55 -23.47
N GLN A 120 -20.03 16.63 -24.06
CA GLN A 120 -19.95 16.88 -25.51
C GLN A 120 -18.50 16.99 -26.02
N ASN A 121 -17.58 17.40 -25.14
CA ASN A 121 -16.16 17.58 -25.47
C ASN A 121 -15.25 16.58 -24.74
N ALA A 122 -15.82 15.58 -24.07
CA ALA A 122 -15.07 14.70 -23.16
C ALA A 122 -13.95 13.95 -23.88
N GLU A 123 -14.22 13.36 -25.04
CA GLU A 123 -13.24 12.57 -25.78
C GLU A 123 -12.04 13.42 -26.23
N ILE A 124 -12.30 14.56 -26.87
CA ILE A 124 -11.26 15.50 -27.31
C ILE A 124 -10.46 16.02 -26.12
N TYR A 125 -11.14 16.36 -25.02
CA TYR A 125 -10.49 16.85 -23.81
C TYR A 125 -9.55 15.79 -23.21
N ILE A 126 -10.04 14.56 -23.06
CA ILE A 126 -9.28 13.43 -22.51
C ILE A 126 -8.06 13.15 -23.37
N GLN A 127 -8.22 13.04 -24.70
CA GLN A 127 -7.10 12.82 -25.62
C GLN A 127 -6.04 13.91 -25.53
N THR A 128 -6.48 15.18 -25.46
CA THR A 128 -5.58 16.32 -25.30
C THR A 128 -4.78 16.23 -24.00
N ARG A 129 -5.41 15.79 -22.90
CA ARG A 129 -4.72 15.58 -21.61
C ARG A 129 -3.79 14.38 -21.62
N MET A 130 -4.16 13.29 -22.30
CA MET A 130 -3.32 12.10 -22.39
C MET A 130 -1.99 12.35 -23.10
N ASN A 131 -1.94 13.33 -24.02
CA ASN A 131 -0.73 13.75 -24.72
C ASN A 131 0.22 14.60 -23.85
N ASP A 132 -0.19 14.98 -22.64
CA ASP A 132 0.67 15.70 -21.70
C ASP A 132 1.82 14.78 -21.23
N PRO A 133 3.10 15.13 -21.48
CA PRO A 133 4.24 14.33 -21.04
C PRO A 133 4.33 14.27 -19.51
N ASP A 134 3.78 15.27 -18.81
CA ASP A 134 3.79 15.36 -17.36
C ASP A 134 2.72 14.50 -16.67
N LEU A 135 1.87 13.83 -17.44
CA LEU A 135 0.81 12.98 -16.93
C LEU A 135 1.34 11.59 -16.57
N GLU A 136 1.17 11.21 -15.31
CA GLU A 136 1.64 9.95 -14.74
C GLU A 136 0.78 8.78 -15.21
N LYS A 137 1.36 7.59 -15.17
CA LYS A 137 0.76 6.37 -15.73
C LYS A 137 -0.61 6.04 -15.13
N GLU A 138 -0.83 6.29 -13.84
CA GLU A 138 -2.10 6.02 -13.15
C GLU A 138 -3.20 6.93 -13.69
N MET A 139 -2.92 8.24 -13.82
CA MET A 139 -3.91 9.18 -14.36
C MET A 139 -4.13 8.98 -15.86
N LYS A 140 -3.08 8.64 -16.63
CA LYS A 140 -3.21 8.21 -18.04
C LYS A 140 -4.13 7.00 -18.18
N LEU A 141 -3.96 5.99 -17.33
CA LEU A 141 -4.82 4.81 -17.31
C LEU A 141 -6.26 5.18 -16.94
N GLY A 142 -6.43 6.03 -15.92
CA GLY A 142 -7.73 6.53 -15.51
C GLY A 142 -8.47 7.22 -16.65
N PHE A 143 -7.81 8.15 -17.34
CA PHE A 143 -8.36 8.84 -18.50
C PHE A 143 -8.67 7.90 -19.67
N LYS A 144 -7.77 6.97 -19.99
CA LYS A 144 -7.97 5.97 -21.06
C LYS A 144 -9.24 5.13 -20.86
N LYS A 145 -9.55 4.79 -19.61
CA LYS A 145 -10.68 3.93 -19.24
C LYS A 145 -11.92 4.71 -18.79
N PHE A 146 -11.83 6.04 -18.67
CA PHE A 146 -12.86 6.86 -18.05
C PHE A 146 -14.22 6.74 -18.73
N LEU A 147 -14.26 6.91 -20.07
CA LEU A 147 -15.52 6.86 -20.83
C LEU A 147 -16.12 5.45 -20.83
N GLU A 148 -15.32 4.42 -21.11
CA GLU A 148 -15.74 3.00 -21.09
C GLU A 148 -16.36 2.60 -19.73
N CYS A 149 -15.73 3.01 -18.62
CA CYS A 149 -16.26 2.73 -17.29
C CYS A 149 -17.49 3.58 -16.94
N LEU A 150 -17.57 4.81 -17.47
CA LEU A 150 -18.72 5.68 -17.27
C LEU A 150 -19.95 5.12 -17.99
N ASP A 151 -19.79 4.70 -19.24
CA ASP A 151 -20.87 4.10 -20.04
C ASP A 151 -21.43 2.86 -19.31
N ALA A 152 -20.55 1.94 -18.90
CA ALA A 152 -20.95 0.75 -18.14
C ALA A 152 -21.65 1.08 -16.80
N TYR A 153 -21.25 2.17 -16.13
CA TYR A 153 -21.91 2.62 -14.89
C TYR A 153 -23.28 3.22 -15.16
N LEU A 154 -23.42 4.02 -16.23
CA LEU A 154 -24.69 4.65 -16.59
C LEU A 154 -25.70 3.63 -17.12
N ASP A 155 -25.26 2.62 -17.87
CA ASP A 155 -26.10 1.49 -18.29
C ASP A 155 -26.72 0.74 -17.10
N PHE A 156 -26.00 0.68 -15.97
CA PHE A 156 -26.54 0.12 -14.72
C PHE A 156 -27.51 1.08 -14.01
N TYR A 157 -27.29 2.39 -14.17
CA TYR A 157 -28.05 3.45 -13.50
C TYR A 157 -29.32 3.87 -14.27
N ASP A 158 -29.64 3.21 -15.39
CA ASP A 158 -30.50 3.65 -16.51
C ASP A 158 -32.02 3.79 -16.21
N GLN A 159 -32.41 4.16 -14.99
CA GLN A 159 -33.81 4.37 -14.60
C GLN A 159 -34.28 5.84 -14.58
N LYS A 160 -33.44 6.85 -14.88
CA LYS A 160 -33.86 8.27 -14.70
C LYS A 160 -33.48 9.29 -15.78
N LEU A 161 -32.74 8.92 -16.82
CA LEU A 161 -32.24 9.91 -17.80
C LEU A 161 -33.24 10.30 -18.90
N PHE A 162 -34.40 9.65 -18.99
CA PHE A 162 -35.38 9.82 -20.08
C PHE A 162 -36.32 11.03 -19.95
N GLU A 163 -36.30 11.78 -18.84
CA GLU A 163 -37.28 12.85 -18.59
C GLU A 163 -36.85 14.25 -19.09
N HIS A 164 -35.66 14.41 -19.68
CA HIS A 164 -35.12 15.73 -20.01
C HIS A 164 -34.67 15.87 -21.48
N GLU A 165 -35.13 16.95 -22.14
CA GLU A 165 -34.88 17.24 -23.56
C GLU A 165 -33.40 17.59 -23.87
N GLU A 166 -32.64 18.10 -22.90
CA GLU A 166 -31.20 18.36 -23.01
C GLU A 166 -30.45 17.96 -21.73
N ILE A 167 -29.64 16.91 -21.81
CA ILE A 167 -28.78 16.45 -20.71
C ILE A 167 -27.42 17.16 -20.82
N ASN A 168 -27.18 18.16 -19.97
CA ASN A 168 -25.84 18.73 -19.80
C ASN A 168 -25.15 18.02 -18.63
N ILE A 169 -24.14 17.21 -18.94
CA ILE A 169 -23.32 16.53 -17.94
C ILE A 169 -21.97 17.23 -17.85
N LYS A 170 -21.61 17.63 -16.64
CA LYS A 170 -20.34 18.27 -16.31
C LYS A 170 -19.54 17.40 -15.36
N PHE A 171 -18.30 17.11 -15.74
CA PHE A 171 -17.36 16.34 -14.96
C PHE A 171 -16.38 17.27 -14.26
N ARG A 172 -16.13 17.00 -12.98
CA ARG A 172 -15.04 17.63 -12.22
C ARG A 172 -14.15 16.53 -11.65
N ILE A 173 -12.85 16.63 -11.95
CA ILE A 173 -11.84 15.70 -11.41
C ILE A 173 -11.04 16.42 -10.34
N TYR A 174 -10.90 15.79 -9.18
CA TYR A 174 -10.22 16.35 -8.02
C TYR A 174 -8.93 15.59 -7.69
N SER A 175 -7.99 16.28 -7.06
CA SER A 175 -6.72 15.71 -6.60
C SER A 175 -6.86 14.82 -5.38
N GLY A 176 -7.98 14.91 -4.68
CA GLY A 176 -8.23 14.22 -3.42
C GLY A 176 -9.58 14.56 -2.82
N VAL A 177 -10.03 13.71 -1.90
CA VAL A 177 -11.27 13.87 -1.14
C VAL A 177 -11.07 13.39 0.30
N THR A 178 -11.60 14.14 1.26
CA THR A 178 -11.78 13.68 2.64
C THR A 178 -13.16 13.06 2.76
N LEU A 179 -13.19 11.78 3.14
CA LEU A 179 -14.40 11.01 3.38
C LEU A 179 -15.08 11.38 4.70
N LYS A 180 -16.31 10.90 4.88
CA LYS A 180 -17.15 11.21 6.06
C LYS A 180 -16.47 10.91 7.39
N TYR A 181 -15.55 9.95 7.45
CA TYR A 181 -14.83 9.61 8.67
C TYR A 181 -13.38 10.08 8.66
N GLY A 182 -13.08 11.19 7.99
CA GLY A 182 -11.75 11.81 8.01
C GLY A 182 -10.66 11.09 7.20
N ALA A 183 -10.96 9.92 6.63
CA ALA A 183 -10.06 9.23 5.71
C ALA A 183 -9.84 10.09 4.46
N ASN A 184 -8.58 10.29 4.08
CA ASN A 184 -8.22 11.04 2.89
C ASN A 184 -7.83 10.09 1.76
N ILE A 185 -8.46 10.29 0.60
CA ILE A 185 -8.11 9.62 -0.65
C ILE A 185 -7.48 10.65 -1.57
N CYS A 186 -6.38 10.28 -2.23
CA CYS A 186 -5.65 11.12 -3.17
C CYS A 186 -5.58 10.45 -4.54
N ALA A 187 -5.73 11.26 -5.58
CA ALA A 187 -5.52 10.89 -6.98
C ALA A 187 -4.87 12.09 -7.69
N ASN A 188 -3.64 12.39 -7.30
CA ASN A 188 -2.93 13.58 -7.71
C ASN A 188 -1.69 13.23 -8.53
N ASN A 189 -1.64 13.77 -9.73
CA ASN A 189 -0.53 13.64 -10.67
C ASN A 189 0.77 14.28 -10.16
N LYS A 190 0.69 15.41 -9.43
CA LYS A 190 1.84 16.16 -8.94
C LYS A 190 1.56 16.77 -7.57
N PHE A 191 1.92 16.05 -6.51
CA PHE A 191 1.95 16.53 -5.12
C PHE A 191 3.41 16.63 -4.65
N HIS A 192 3.89 17.85 -4.36
CA HIS A 192 5.31 18.09 -4.03
C HIS A 192 6.31 17.42 -5.00
N LYS A 193 6.07 17.55 -6.31
CA LYS A 193 6.88 16.97 -7.40
C LYS A 193 6.83 15.43 -7.50
N ARG A 194 5.89 14.76 -6.82
CA ARG A 194 5.67 13.31 -6.95
C ARG A 194 4.18 12.98 -7.13
N PRO A 195 3.82 11.93 -7.89
CA PRO A 195 2.46 11.44 -7.90
C PRO A 195 2.06 10.85 -6.55
N ILE A 196 0.78 11.00 -6.19
CA ILE A 196 0.16 10.33 -5.05
C ILE A 196 -1.20 9.80 -5.46
N PHE A 197 -1.30 8.47 -5.46
CA PHE A 197 -2.53 7.72 -5.72
C PHE A 197 -2.75 6.75 -4.57
N SER A 198 -3.90 6.88 -3.90
CA SER A 198 -4.22 6.09 -2.72
C SER A 198 -4.53 4.64 -3.09
N ASN A 199 -3.98 3.72 -2.30
CA ASN A 199 -4.45 2.34 -2.28
C ASN A 199 -5.58 2.23 -1.26
N ILE A 200 -6.64 1.52 -1.62
CA ILE A 200 -7.84 1.38 -0.79
C ILE A 200 -8.16 -0.09 -0.58
N ALA A 201 -8.81 -0.35 0.55
CA ALA A 201 -9.48 -1.60 0.86
C ALA A 201 -10.98 -1.35 0.75
N VAL A 202 -11.68 -2.20 0.00
CA VAL A 202 -13.12 -2.11 -0.25
C VAL A 202 -13.76 -3.41 0.22
N GLU A 203 -14.72 -3.30 1.13
CA GLU A 203 -15.58 -4.41 1.50
C GLU A 203 -16.59 -4.62 0.37
N MET A 204 -16.53 -5.78 -0.28
CA MET A 204 -17.36 -6.06 -1.45
C MET A 204 -18.76 -6.50 -1.04
N ASN A 205 -19.75 -6.20 -1.88
CA ASN A 205 -21.06 -6.83 -1.80
C ASN A 205 -20.90 -8.37 -1.88
N PRO A 206 -21.49 -9.15 -0.95
CA PRO A 206 -21.48 -10.61 -1.00
C PRO A 206 -21.91 -11.21 -2.33
N ASP A 207 -22.76 -10.54 -3.10
CA ASP A 207 -23.23 -11.02 -4.40
C ASP A 207 -22.16 -10.89 -5.50
N GLU A 208 -21.26 -9.90 -5.37
CA GLU A 208 -20.23 -9.58 -6.38
C GLU A 208 -18.85 -10.17 -6.03
N ILE A 209 -18.63 -10.58 -4.78
CA ILE A 209 -17.35 -11.08 -4.27
C ILE A 209 -16.79 -12.28 -5.06
N PHE A 210 -17.67 -13.05 -5.72
CA PHE A 210 -17.29 -14.24 -6.47
C PHE A 210 -16.41 -13.93 -7.68
N GLU A 211 -16.42 -12.69 -8.18
CA GLU A 211 -15.53 -12.24 -9.26
C GLU A 211 -14.13 -11.81 -8.78
N TYR A 212 -13.91 -11.77 -7.46
CA TYR A 212 -12.68 -11.25 -6.87
C TYR A 212 -11.96 -12.27 -5.98
N THR A 213 -10.63 -12.14 -5.92
CA THR A 213 -9.74 -12.85 -4.98
C THR A 213 -9.64 -12.09 -3.66
N SER A 214 -10.78 -11.98 -2.98
CA SER A 214 -10.93 -11.25 -1.71
C SER A 214 -10.11 -11.88 -0.57
N ASP A 215 -9.82 -11.06 0.44
CA ASP A 215 -9.28 -11.47 1.74
C ASP A 215 -10.36 -11.20 2.78
N ASN A 216 -11.10 -12.25 3.18
CA ASN A 216 -12.23 -12.17 4.11
C ASN A 216 -13.30 -11.10 3.72
N GLY A 217 -13.72 -11.04 2.46
CA GLY A 217 -14.70 -10.03 2.02
C GLY A 217 -14.09 -8.75 1.46
N VAL A 218 -12.81 -8.51 1.72
CA VAL A 218 -12.13 -7.27 1.35
C VAL A 218 -11.35 -7.43 0.05
N CYS A 219 -11.51 -6.48 -0.86
CA CYS A 219 -10.73 -6.36 -2.10
C CYS A 219 -9.90 -5.08 -2.09
N PHE A 220 -8.78 -5.11 -2.80
CA PHE A 220 -7.80 -4.02 -2.81
C PHE A 220 -7.73 -3.39 -4.20
N ALA A 221 -7.65 -2.06 -4.23
CA ALA A 221 -7.59 -1.29 -5.47
C ALA A 221 -6.71 -0.04 -5.32
N GLN A 222 -6.27 0.49 -6.46
CA GLN A 222 -5.65 1.82 -6.55
C GLN A 222 -6.65 2.82 -7.10
N VAL A 223 -6.77 3.99 -6.48
CA VAL A 223 -7.60 5.06 -7.03
C VAL A 223 -6.87 5.73 -8.19
N LEU A 224 -7.53 5.83 -9.35
CA LEU A 224 -7.00 6.48 -10.55
C LEU A 224 -7.53 7.90 -10.72
N LEU A 225 -8.85 8.09 -10.56
CA LEU A 225 -9.54 9.38 -10.67
C LEU A 225 -10.59 9.52 -9.57
N ILE A 226 -10.76 10.74 -9.07
CA ILE A 226 -11.85 11.11 -8.16
C ILE A 226 -12.71 12.12 -8.91
N THR A 227 -13.95 11.75 -9.19
CA THR A 227 -14.81 12.47 -10.13
C THR A 227 -16.15 12.83 -9.47
N GLU A 228 -16.56 14.06 -9.65
CA GLU A 228 -17.92 14.53 -9.39
C GLU A 228 -18.63 14.71 -10.74
N ILE A 229 -19.76 14.04 -10.90
CA ILE A 229 -20.63 14.16 -12.08
C ILE A 229 -21.80 15.03 -11.70
N ILE A 230 -21.98 16.12 -12.44
CA ILE A 230 -23.07 17.07 -12.23
C ILE A 230 -23.98 16.97 -13.44
N MET A 231 -25.21 16.55 -13.20
CA MET A 231 -26.27 16.50 -14.22
C MET A 231 -27.28 17.61 -13.91
N ASN A 232 -27.96 18.11 -14.94
CA ASN A 232 -29.00 19.10 -14.73
C ASN A 232 -30.07 18.55 -13.77
N TYR A 233 -30.45 19.35 -12.77
CA TYR A 233 -31.56 19.09 -11.83
C TYR A 233 -31.36 17.93 -10.82
N GLU A 234 -30.22 17.25 -10.82
CA GLU A 234 -29.92 16.18 -9.85
C GLU A 234 -28.78 16.55 -8.88
N GLU A 235 -28.74 15.87 -7.74
CA GLU A 235 -27.60 15.95 -6.83
C GLU A 235 -26.34 15.40 -7.50
N PRO A 236 -25.16 15.99 -7.25
CA PRO A 236 -23.91 15.51 -7.84
C PRO A 236 -23.61 14.07 -7.43
N MET A 237 -23.24 13.23 -8.41
CA MET A 237 -22.74 11.89 -8.14
C MET A 237 -21.25 11.95 -7.81
N HIS A 238 -20.85 11.29 -6.73
CA HIS A 238 -19.47 11.27 -6.26
C HIS A 238 -18.87 9.89 -6.52
N LEU A 239 -18.01 9.79 -7.54
CA LEU A 239 -17.42 8.52 -8.00
C LEU A 239 -15.90 8.52 -7.87
N ALA A 240 -15.33 7.32 -7.73
CA ALA A 240 -13.91 7.09 -7.84
C ALA A 240 -13.68 5.98 -8.87
N LEU A 241 -12.86 6.24 -9.88
CA LEU A 241 -12.40 5.21 -10.81
C LEU A 241 -11.19 4.52 -10.19
N VAL A 242 -11.24 3.19 -10.08
CA VAL A 242 -10.22 2.40 -9.39
C VAL A 242 -9.68 1.27 -10.26
N GLN A 243 -8.42 0.92 -10.06
CA GLN A 243 -7.77 -0.26 -10.63
C GLN A 243 -7.73 -1.36 -9.58
N TRP A 244 -8.51 -2.43 -9.79
CA TRP A 244 -8.53 -3.60 -8.90
C TRP A 244 -7.23 -4.41 -8.98
N TYR A 245 -6.72 -4.83 -7.82
CA TYR A 245 -5.60 -5.78 -7.73
C TYR A 245 -6.08 -7.24 -7.68
N ASP A 246 -7.36 -7.46 -7.40
CA ASP A 246 -7.89 -8.75 -6.99
C ASP A 246 -8.90 -9.36 -7.94
N PHE A 247 -9.22 -8.69 -9.05
CA PHE A 247 -10.16 -9.19 -10.04
C PHE A 247 -9.71 -10.53 -10.63
N LYS A 248 -10.62 -11.53 -10.70
CA LYS A 248 -10.28 -12.91 -11.13
C LYS A 248 -10.13 -13.04 -12.64
N SER A 249 -10.90 -12.31 -13.44
CA SER A 249 -10.82 -12.44 -14.89
C SER A 249 -9.71 -11.58 -15.47
N SER A 250 -8.47 -12.02 -15.30
CA SER A 250 -7.48 -11.83 -16.35
C SER A 250 -7.62 -12.99 -17.34
N ILE A 251 -8.71 -13.01 -18.13
CA ILE A 251 -8.68 -13.70 -19.41
C ILE A 251 -7.94 -12.73 -20.36
N THR A 252 -6.62 -12.74 -20.27
CA THR A 252 -5.81 -12.38 -21.44
C THR A 252 -5.89 -13.57 -22.37
N ASN A 253 -6.77 -13.50 -23.37
CA ASN A 253 -6.62 -14.32 -24.56
C ASN A 253 -5.23 -14.04 -25.13
N PHE A 254 -4.40 -15.09 -25.18
CA PHE A 254 -3.13 -15.09 -25.90
C PHE A 254 -3.39 -15.00 -27.41
#